data_AF-A0A6P4D5Q0-F1
#
_entry.id   AF-A0A6P4D5Q0-F1
#
_cell.length_a   1.000
_cell.length_b   1.000
_cell.length_c   1.000
_cell.angle_alpha   90.00
_cell.angle_beta   90.00
_cell.angle_gamma   90.00
#
_symmetry.space_group_name_H-M   'P 1'
#
loop_
_entity.id
_entity.type
_entity.pdbx_description
1 polymer ?
#
loop_
_entity_poly.entity_id
_entity_poly.type
_entity_poly.pdbx_seq_one_letter_code
_entity_poly.pdbx_strand_id
1 'polypeptide(L)'
;MALIFARTHYAMGGYYNYVAIIRQHLFNNSNYTFLKIENALESNDDLKVHFKSKDTDIGENYLKPHESFESHFRPNVWGCTLFYCWYSWKGGCYWFEIYSDTRDNARHCVEVCAWQIKKKGPCLYIPKDKKSRCYDWNAKPGPL
;
A
#
# COMPACT_ATOMS: atom_id res chain seq x y z
N MET A 1 17.20 -0.29 8.86
CA MET A 1 15.95 -0.97 9.19
C MET A 1 14.82 0.03 9.00
N ALA A 2 13.81 -0.27 8.19
CA ALA A 2 12.63 0.58 8.05
C ALA A 2 11.60 0.17 9.12
N LEU A 3 11.07 1.14 9.87
CA LEU A 3 10.02 0.88 10.85
C LEU A 3 8.66 1.01 10.18
N ILE A 4 7.82 0.00 10.35
CA ILE A 4 6.46 -0.02 9.80
C ILE A 4 5.47 -0.08 10.96
N PHE A 5 4.46 0.77 10.88
CA PHE A 5 3.35 0.76 11.82
C PHE A 5 2.08 0.40 11.03
N ALA A 6 1.48 -0.72 11.39
CA ALA A 6 0.23 -1.18 10.82
C ALA A 6 -0.81 -1.38 11.92
N ARG A 7 -2.06 -1.03 11.61
CA ARG A 7 -3.21 -1.30 12.46
C ARG A 7 -4.38 -1.72 11.58
N THR A 8 -4.92 -2.89 11.83
CA THR A 8 -6.10 -3.44 11.16
C THR A 8 -7.36 -3.03 11.93
N HIS A 9 -8.26 -2.21 11.36
CA HIS A 9 -9.60 -2.01 11.93
C HIS A 9 -10.66 -1.75 10.86
N TYR A 10 -11.77 -2.50 10.94
CA TYR A 10 -13.00 -2.37 10.17
C TYR A 10 -13.70 -1.00 10.40
N ALA A 11 -14.38 -0.47 9.37
CA ALA A 11 -15.03 0.86 9.29
C ALA A 11 -16.03 1.15 10.45
N MET A 12 -16.30 2.38 10.93
CA MET A 12 -16.69 3.62 10.26
C MET A 12 -16.48 4.84 11.20
N GLY A 13 -16.27 6.05 10.66
CA GLY A 13 -16.44 7.35 11.35
C GLY A 13 -15.33 7.82 12.30
N GLY A 14 -14.83 6.97 13.20
CA GLY A 14 -13.79 7.35 14.18
C GLY A 14 -12.36 7.37 13.61
N TYR A 15 -12.09 6.49 12.63
CA TYR A 15 -10.76 6.31 12.04
C TYR A 15 -10.32 7.47 11.13
N TYR A 16 -11.24 8.05 10.34
CA TYR A 16 -10.91 9.22 9.51
C TYR A 16 -10.37 10.38 10.35
N ASN A 17 -10.97 10.63 11.51
CA ASN A 17 -10.51 11.66 12.44
C ASN A 17 -9.17 11.28 13.08
N TYR A 18 -8.96 10.01 13.48
CA TYR A 18 -7.67 9.56 14.04
C TYR A 18 -6.52 9.58 13.03
N VAL A 19 -6.74 9.11 11.80
CA VAL A 19 -5.76 9.18 10.71
C VAL A 19 -5.48 10.63 10.35
N ALA A 20 -6.49 11.50 10.31
CA ALA A 20 -6.28 12.94 10.15
C ALA A 20 -5.46 13.54 11.30
N ILE A 21 -5.66 13.10 12.55
CA ILE A 21 -4.92 13.55 13.74
C ILE A 21 -3.45 13.06 13.71
N ILE A 22 -3.20 11.79 13.39
CA ILE A 22 -1.83 11.26 13.21
C ILE A 22 -1.15 11.97 12.04
N ARG A 23 -1.85 12.12 10.91
CA ARG A 23 -1.37 12.89 9.76
C ARG A 23 -0.95 14.29 10.22
N GLN A 24 -1.82 15.03 10.90
CA GLN A 24 -1.51 16.37 11.41
C GLN A 24 -0.32 16.42 12.40
N HIS A 25 -0.17 15.43 13.28
CA HIS A 25 0.95 15.35 14.23
C HIS A 25 2.28 14.91 13.56
N LEU A 26 2.25 14.00 12.58
CA LEU A 26 3.43 13.55 11.84
C LEU A 26 3.88 14.59 10.78
N PHE A 27 2.94 15.34 10.19
CA PHE A 27 3.24 16.37 9.18
C PHE A 27 4.15 17.49 9.70
N ASN A 28 4.19 17.73 11.01
CA ASN A 28 5.01 18.80 11.56
C ASN A 28 6.52 18.51 11.58
N ASN A 29 7.00 17.27 11.34
CA ASN A 29 8.46 17.02 11.35
C ASN A 29 8.99 15.66 10.81
N SER A 30 8.37 14.97 9.85
CA SER A 30 8.81 13.58 9.57
C SER A 30 8.77 13.06 8.12
N ASN A 31 9.82 12.29 7.77
CA ASN A 31 10.01 11.54 6.50
C ASN A 31 9.13 10.26 6.43
N TYR A 32 7.87 10.29 6.86
CA TYR A 32 6.99 9.13 6.68
C TYR A 32 6.38 9.12 5.29
N THR A 33 6.19 7.91 4.77
CA THR A 33 5.34 7.64 3.62
C THR A 33 4.10 6.91 4.10
N PHE A 34 2.93 7.42 3.71
CA PHE A 34 1.67 6.74 3.93
C PHE A 34 1.34 5.87 2.73
N LEU A 35 0.86 4.66 2.99
CA LEU A 35 0.44 3.71 1.99
C LEU A 35 -1.06 3.48 2.14
N LYS A 36 -1.78 3.57 1.03
CA LYS A 36 -3.19 3.19 0.93
C LYS A 36 -3.35 2.18 -0.20
N ILE A 37 -3.98 1.05 0.08
CA ILE A 37 -4.29 0.00 -0.89
C ILE A 37 -5.80 -0.18 -0.90
N GLU A 38 -6.44 0.14 -2.03
CA GLU A 38 -7.87 -0.02 -2.24
C GLU A 38 -8.17 -1.31 -3.02
N ASN A 39 -9.19 -2.06 -2.61
CA ASN A 39 -9.77 -3.12 -3.43
C ASN A 39 -10.64 -2.51 -4.53
N ALA A 40 -10.10 -2.47 -5.75
CA ALA A 40 -10.78 -1.98 -6.95
C ALA A 40 -11.00 -3.10 -7.99
N LEU A 41 -11.10 -4.35 -7.53
CA LEU A 41 -11.33 -5.49 -8.40
C LEU A 41 -12.69 -5.37 -9.10
N GLU A 42 -12.68 -5.42 -10.43
CA GLU A 42 -13.89 -5.28 -11.25
C GLU A 42 -14.87 -6.46 -11.08
N SER A 43 -14.45 -7.54 -10.43
CA SER A 43 -15.33 -8.68 -10.08
C SER A 43 -16.14 -8.47 -8.80
N ASN A 44 -15.86 -7.43 -8.01
CA ASN A 44 -16.39 -7.28 -6.64
C ASN A 44 -16.04 -8.47 -5.72
N ASP A 45 -14.89 -9.12 -5.94
CA ASP A 45 -14.38 -10.14 -5.02
C ASP A 45 -13.76 -9.47 -3.78
N ASP A 46 -13.81 -10.16 -2.64
CA ASP A 46 -13.00 -9.81 -1.48
C ASP A 46 -11.51 -10.01 -1.82
N LEU A 47 -10.69 -9.03 -1.44
CA LEU A 47 -9.26 -9.02 -1.68
C LEU A 47 -8.52 -9.33 -0.38
N LYS A 48 -7.83 -10.46 -0.34
CA LYS A 48 -6.84 -10.76 0.70
C LYS A 48 -5.53 -10.06 0.37
N VAL A 49 -5.02 -9.25 1.28
CA VAL A 49 -3.73 -8.55 1.20
C VAL A 49 -2.83 -9.08 2.31
N HIS A 50 -1.71 -9.70 1.95
CA HIS A 50 -0.64 -10.05 2.87
C HIS A 50 0.53 -9.10 2.65
N PHE A 51 0.76 -8.21 3.61
CA PHE A 51 1.82 -7.23 3.55
C PHE A 51 3.07 -7.76 4.25
N LYS A 52 4.18 -7.86 3.53
CA LYS A 52 5.45 -8.32 4.08
C LYS A 52 6.61 -7.46 3.58
N SER A 53 7.40 -6.96 4.53
CA SER A 53 8.72 -6.39 4.27
C SER A 53 9.82 -7.42 4.58
N LYS A 54 11.07 -7.06 4.26
CA LYS A 54 12.24 -7.88 4.62
C LYS A 54 12.30 -8.20 6.13
N ASP A 55 11.91 -7.24 6.97
CA ASP A 55 12.11 -7.30 8.42
C ASP A 55 10.78 -7.35 9.22
N THR A 56 9.63 -7.28 8.56
CA THR A 56 8.32 -7.14 9.23
C THR A 56 7.22 -7.82 8.44
N ASP A 57 6.58 -8.80 9.06
CA ASP A 57 5.32 -9.36 8.60
C ASP A 57 4.18 -8.64 9.32
N ILE A 58 3.33 -7.97 8.56
CA ILE A 58 2.20 -7.19 9.08
C ILE A 58 0.92 -8.05 9.13
N GLY A 59 0.98 -9.25 8.57
CA GLY A 59 -0.14 -10.18 8.51
C GLY A 59 -1.09 -9.92 7.36
N GLU A 60 -2.23 -10.60 7.44
CA GLU A 60 -3.23 -10.66 6.38
C GLU A 60 -4.42 -9.74 6.69
N ASN A 61 -4.88 -9.01 5.69
CA ASN A 61 -6.06 -8.15 5.77
C ASN A 61 -7.03 -8.55 4.65
N TYR A 62 -8.33 -8.59 4.95
CA TYR A 62 -9.37 -8.89 3.98
C TYR A 62 -10.17 -7.63 3.70
N LEU A 63 -10.14 -7.16 2.45
CA LEU A 63 -10.79 -5.94 2.01
C LEU A 63 -12.01 -6.29 1.16
N LYS A 64 -13.21 -5.88 1.58
CA LYS A 64 -14.40 -5.91 0.73
C LYS A 64 -14.23 -4.97 -0.47
N PRO A 65 -15.08 -5.07 -1.50
CA PRO A 65 -15.05 -4.13 -2.62
C PRO A 65 -15.06 -2.67 -2.12
N HIS A 66 -14.14 -1.86 -2.64
CA HIS A 66 -13.93 -0.45 -2.28
C HIS A 66 -13.42 -0.17 -0.86
N GLU A 67 -13.17 -1.20 -0.04
CA GLU A 67 -12.45 -1.01 1.22
C GLU A 67 -10.95 -0.79 0.96
N SER A 68 -10.30 -0.15 1.93
CA SER A 68 -8.88 0.17 1.86
C SER A 68 -8.13 -0.29 3.10
N PHE A 69 -6.94 -0.83 2.86
CA PHE A 69 -5.91 -0.99 3.88
C PHE A 69 -5.01 0.25 3.91
N GLU A 70 -4.69 0.74 5.10
CA GLU A 70 -3.78 1.87 5.29
C GLU A 70 -2.63 1.50 6.25
N SER A 71 -1.43 1.94 5.91
CA SER A 71 -0.23 1.80 6.74
C SER A 71 0.70 2.99 6.54
N HIS A 72 1.70 3.15 7.39
CA HIS A 72 2.76 4.12 7.19
C HIS A 72 4.10 3.55 7.64
N PHE A 73 5.15 4.02 6.99
CA PHE A 73 6.51 3.61 7.27
C PHE A 73 7.48 4.77 7.04
N ARG A 74 8.66 4.66 7.63
CA ARG A 74 9.76 5.58 7.36
C ARG A 74 10.77 4.89 6.44
N PRO A 75 10.95 5.35 5.19
CA PRO A 75 12.03 4.85 4.35
C PRO A 75 13.38 4.98 5.04
N ASN A 76 14.28 4.06 4.76
CA ASN A 76 15.65 4.15 5.24
C ASN A 76 16.39 5.31 4.55
N VAL A 77 17.37 5.88 5.24
CA VAL A 77 18.13 7.05 4.73
C VAL A 77 19.01 6.68 3.53
N TRP A 78 19.23 5.39 3.28
CA TRP A 78 20.08 4.88 2.19
C TRP A 78 19.33 4.76 0.85
N GLY A 79 18.01 5.01 0.81
CA GLY A 79 17.23 5.00 -0.43
C GLY A 79 17.03 3.61 -1.04
N CYS A 80 17.13 2.55 -0.24
CA CYS A 80 17.04 1.15 -0.68
C CYS A 80 15.81 0.43 -0.12
N THR A 81 14.78 1.15 0.32
CA THR A 81 13.58 0.58 0.96
C THR A 81 12.67 -0.05 -0.09
N LEU A 82 12.27 -1.30 0.17
CA LEU A 82 11.36 -2.08 -0.67
C LEU A 82 10.30 -2.75 0.21
N PHE A 83 9.03 -2.65 -0.20
CA PHE A 83 7.91 -3.35 0.43
C PHE A 83 7.13 -4.16 -0.60
N TYR A 84 6.73 -5.37 -0.21
CA TYR A 84 6.04 -6.32 -1.06
C TYR A 84 4.67 -6.66 -0.48
N CYS A 85 3.70 -6.85 -1.35
CA CYS A 85 2.39 -7.38 -0.99
C CYS A 85 2.05 -8.58 -1.85
N TRP A 86 1.45 -9.59 -1.21
CA TRP A 86 0.73 -10.66 -1.89
C TRP A 86 -0.76 -10.37 -1.84
N TYR A 87 -1.40 -10.65 -2.96
CA TYR A 87 -2.81 -10.41 -3.20
C TYR A 87 -3.44 -11.73 -3.58
N SER A 88 -4.56 -12.08 -2.96
CA SER A 88 -5.31 -13.29 -3.31
C SER A 88 -6.80 -12.98 -3.38
N TRP A 89 -7.43 -13.46 -4.45
CA TRP A 89 -8.88 -13.45 -4.63
C TRP A 89 -9.26 -14.64 -5.51
N LYS A 90 -10.55 -14.78 -5.87
CA LYS A 90 -11.03 -15.91 -6.69
C LYS A 90 -10.29 -16.07 -8.03
N GLY A 91 -9.71 -15.01 -8.58
CA GLY A 91 -8.96 -15.00 -9.84
C GLY A 91 -7.49 -15.40 -9.70
N GLY A 92 -7.02 -15.77 -8.51
CA GLY A 92 -5.68 -16.29 -8.27
C GLY A 92 -4.88 -15.51 -7.23
N CYS A 93 -3.59 -15.83 -7.17
CA CYS A 93 -2.63 -15.20 -6.27
C CYS A 93 -1.58 -14.44 -7.06
N TYR A 94 -1.32 -13.20 -6.65
CA TYR A 94 -0.45 -12.25 -7.33
C TYR A 94 0.42 -11.56 -6.30
N TRP A 95 1.52 -10.97 -6.72
CA TRP A 95 2.36 -10.17 -5.83
C TRP A 95 2.92 -8.96 -6.57
N PHE A 96 3.28 -7.95 -5.80
CA PHE A 96 3.87 -6.74 -6.34
C PHE A 96 4.73 -6.04 -5.29
N GLU A 97 5.76 -5.34 -5.77
CA GLU A 97 6.54 -4.37 -5.01
C GLU A 97 5.70 -3.10 -4.80
N ILE A 98 4.90 -3.05 -3.74
CA ILE A 98 3.96 -1.95 -3.49
C ILE A 98 4.65 -0.63 -3.12
N TYR A 99 5.92 -0.71 -2.72
CA TYR A 99 6.78 0.46 -2.55
C TYR A 99 8.21 0.17 -2.97
N SER A 100 8.80 1.12 -3.68
CA SER A 100 10.24 1.16 -3.94
C SER A 100 10.78 2.57 -3.86
N ASP A 101 11.82 2.81 -3.07
CA ASP A 101 12.44 4.15 -2.92
C ASP A 101 12.85 4.76 -4.28
N THR A 102 13.30 3.94 -5.24
CA THR A 102 13.72 4.45 -6.55
C THR A 102 12.51 4.89 -7.40
N ARG A 103 11.36 4.26 -7.22
CA ARG A 103 10.12 4.53 -7.97
C ARG A 103 9.22 5.55 -7.28
N ASP A 104 9.07 5.45 -5.97
CA ASP A 104 7.98 6.02 -5.17
C ASP A 104 8.44 6.99 -4.09
N ASN A 105 9.72 7.38 -4.06
CA ASN A 105 10.17 8.44 -3.15
C ASN A 105 9.29 9.70 -3.27
N ALA A 106 9.46 10.63 -2.33
CA ALA A 106 8.63 11.83 -2.15
C ALA A 106 8.37 12.69 -3.41
N ARG A 107 9.07 12.44 -4.53
CA ARG A 107 8.75 13.05 -5.83
C ARG A 107 7.46 12.52 -6.46
N HIS A 108 7.11 11.24 -6.26
CA HIS A 108 5.97 10.56 -6.89
C HIS A 108 4.83 10.27 -5.92
N CYS A 109 5.14 9.75 -4.73
CA CYS A 109 4.18 9.71 -3.62
C CYS A 109 4.39 10.96 -2.76
N VAL A 110 3.73 12.05 -3.12
CA VAL A 110 3.68 13.22 -2.24
C VAL A 110 2.75 12.86 -1.09
N GLU A 111 3.33 12.53 0.06
CA GLU A 111 2.66 12.17 1.33
C GLU A 111 1.97 10.80 1.33
N VAL A 112 1.20 10.47 0.28
CA VAL A 112 0.42 9.22 0.21
C VAL A 112 0.70 8.49 -1.11
N CYS A 113 1.15 7.23 -1.01
CA CYS A 113 1.11 6.26 -2.10
C CYS A 113 -0.28 5.62 -2.14
N ALA A 114 -1.16 6.11 -3.01
CA ALA A 114 -2.51 5.60 -3.17
C ALA A 114 -2.57 4.58 -4.33
N TRP A 115 -2.66 3.31 -3.97
CA TRP A 115 -2.73 2.18 -4.90
C TRP A 115 -4.15 1.64 -4.99
N GLN A 116 -4.57 1.34 -6.22
CA GLN A 116 -5.78 0.59 -6.52
C GLN A 116 -5.40 -0.77 -7.07
N ILE A 117 -5.94 -1.83 -6.49
CA ILE A 117 -5.71 -3.20 -6.94
C ILE A 117 -6.81 -3.62 -7.90
N LYS A 118 -6.43 -3.87 -9.15
CA LYS A 118 -7.32 -4.29 -10.24
C LYS A 118 -6.89 -5.64 -10.78
N LYS A 119 -7.75 -6.33 -11.54
CA LYS A 119 -7.41 -7.65 -12.10
C LYS A 119 -6.13 -7.65 -12.94
N LYS A 120 -5.95 -6.62 -13.77
CA LYS A 120 -4.77 -6.50 -14.65
C LYS A 120 -3.48 -6.16 -13.90
N GLY A 121 -3.59 -5.54 -12.74
CA GLY A 121 -2.43 -5.10 -11.97
C GLY A 121 -2.72 -3.91 -11.06
N PRO A 122 -1.72 -3.51 -10.25
CA PRO A 122 -1.83 -2.38 -9.34
C PRO A 122 -1.67 -1.05 -10.09
N CYS A 123 -2.47 -0.06 -9.71
CA CYS A 123 -2.42 1.29 -10.26
C CYS A 123 -2.14 2.33 -9.16
N LEU A 124 -1.04 3.08 -9.30
CA LEU A 124 -0.67 4.18 -8.42
C LEU A 124 -1.30 5.48 -8.91
N TYR A 125 -2.08 6.14 -8.08
CA TYR A 125 -2.57 7.49 -8.36
C TYR A 125 -1.46 8.52 -8.14
N ILE A 126 -1.21 9.38 -9.13
CA ILE A 126 -0.21 10.45 -9.09
C ILE A 126 -0.96 11.79 -9.04
N PRO A 127 -1.03 12.47 -7.87
CA PRO A 127 -1.81 13.71 -7.72
C PRO A 127 -1.36 14.83 -8.65
N LYS A 128 -0.05 14.99 -8.85
CA LYS A 128 0.54 16.03 -9.71
C LYS A 128 0.02 15.94 -11.15
N ASP A 129 -0.14 14.73 -11.66
CA ASP A 129 -0.53 14.47 -13.03
C ASP A 129 -2.04 14.19 -13.17
N LYS A 130 -2.78 14.13 -12.05
CA LYS A 130 -4.20 13.73 -11.96
C LYS A 130 -4.50 12.43 -12.72
N LYS A 131 -3.57 11.49 -12.73
CA LYS A 131 -3.69 10.22 -13.47
C LYS A 131 -3.14 9.06 -12.67
N SER A 132 -3.61 7.85 -13.00
CA SER A 132 -3.05 6.62 -12.44
C SER A 132 -2.02 6.02 -13.38
N ARG A 133 -0.90 5.58 -12.82
CA ARG A 133 0.10 4.77 -13.51
C ARG A 133 -0.10 3.31 -13.09
N CYS A 134 -0.44 2.46 -14.04
CA CYS A 134 -0.67 1.04 -13.80
C CYS A 134 0.54 0.21 -14.18
N TYR A 135 0.73 -0.90 -13.47
CA TYR A 135 1.81 -1.85 -13.66
C TYR A 135 1.22 -3.23 -13.84
N ASP A 136 1.94 -4.10 -14.54
CA ASP A 136 1.60 -5.51 -14.56
C ASP A 136 1.99 -6.18 -13.24
N TRP A 137 1.34 -7.30 -12.94
CA TRP A 137 1.76 -8.15 -11.83
C TRP A 137 3.18 -8.66 -12.04
N ASN A 138 3.94 -8.80 -10.95
CA ASN A 138 5.24 -9.42 -11.03
C ASN A 138 5.10 -10.89 -11.43
N ALA A 139 6.04 -11.41 -12.21
CA ALA A 139 6.12 -12.83 -12.51
C ALA A 139 6.09 -13.62 -11.19
N LYS A 140 5.38 -14.76 -11.15
CA LYS A 140 5.33 -15.60 -9.95
C LYS A 140 6.77 -15.78 -9.43
N PRO A 141 7.03 -15.60 -8.12
CA PRO A 141 8.35 -15.94 -7.61
C PRO A 141 8.59 -17.40 -8.00
N GLY A 142 9.79 -17.71 -8.50
CA GLY A 142 10.20 -19.11 -8.61
C GLY A 142 10.00 -19.80 -7.25
N PRO A 143 9.87 -21.14 -7.21
CA PRO A 143 9.82 -21.85 -5.93
C PRO A 143 10.97 -21.36 -5.04
N LEU A 144 10.62 -20.96 -3.82
CA LEU A 144 11.58 -20.56 -2.77
C LEU A 144 12.57 -21.69 -2.49
#